data_AF-Q8MUE7-F1
#
_entry.id   AF-Q8MUE7-F1
#
_cell.length_a   1.000
_cell.length_b   1.000
_cell.length_c   1.000
_cell.angle_alpha   90.00
_cell.angle_beta   90.00
_cell.angle_gamma   90.00
#
_symmetry.space_group_name_H-M   'P 1'
#
loop_
_entity.id
_entity.type
_entity.pdbx_description
1 polymer ?
#
loop_
_entity_poly.entity_id
_entity_poly.type
_entity_poly.pdbx_seq_one_letter_code
_entity_poly.pdbx_strand_id
1 'polypeptide(L)'
;MAARPLISVYDNKGEGTGVNVTLPSVFRAPIRPDIVSFVHSEMRKNSRQPYAVSKYAGHQTSAESWGTGRAVARIPRVRGGGTHRSGQGAFGNMCRGGRMFAPTKTWRRWHRRININQRRYALCSAIAATGIPALVMSKGHRIEETQEVPLVVCDKVQEFKKTKEAVSSSKTLQAWNDIQKVYNSKRFRAGKGKMRNRRRIMRRGP
;
A
#
# COMPACT_ATOMS: atom_id res chain seq x y z
N MET A 1 16.48 5.58 26.51
CA MET A 1 17.09 6.25 25.35
C MET A 1 18.25 5.39 24.89
N ALA A 2 18.12 4.70 23.75
CA ALA A 2 19.17 3.82 23.23
C ALA A 2 19.60 4.35 21.86
N ALA A 3 20.31 5.46 21.86
CA ALA A 3 20.90 5.99 20.63
C ALA A 3 22.27 6.57 20.96
N ARG A 4 23.29 6.14 20.20
CA ARG A 4 24.64 6.68 20.32
C ARG A 4 24.61 8.18 19.97
N PRO A 5 25.24 9.05 20.79
CA PRO A 5 25.22 10.48 20.54
C PRO A 5 26.05 10.88 19.29
N LEU A 6 27.07 10.09 18.98
CA LEU A 6 27.92 10.21 17.80
C LEU A 6 27.76 8.94 16.95
N ILE A 7 27.56 9.12 15.65
CA ILE A 7 27.44 8.05 14.65
C ILE A 7 28.68 8.08 13.77
N SER A 8 29.26 6.90 13.51
CA SER A 8 30.41 6.76 12.61
C SER A 8 29.96 6.82 11.15
N VAL A 9 30.74 7.48 10.30
CA VAL A 9 30.53 7.47 8.85
C VAL A 9 31.38 6.36 8.23
N TYR A 10 30.74 5.47 7.47
CA TYR A 10 31.41 4.34 6.80
C TYR A 10 31.72 4.65 5.33
N ASP A 11 32.82 4.11 4.81
CA ASP A 11 33.14 4.15 3.38
C ASP A 11 32.41 3.03 2.62
N ASN A 12 32.48 3.06 1.30
CA ASN A 12 31.90 2.06 0.40
C ASN A 12 32.41 0.63 0.65
N LYS A 13 33.55 0.49 1.34
CA LYS A 13 34.15 -0.78 1.74
C LYS A 13 33.69 -1.30 3.10
N GLY A 14 32.82 -0.56 3.81
CA GLY A 14 32.35 -0.94 5.15
C GLY A 14 33.35 -0.63 6.27
N GLU A 15 34.36 0.18 5.99
CA GLU A 15 35.35 0.63 6.98
C GLU A 15 34.96 2.03 7.50
N GLY A 16 35.21 2.31 8.77
CA GLY A 16 34.96 3.63 9.34
C GLY A 16 35.92 4.67 8.74
N THR A 17 35.39 5.78 8.25
CA THR A 17 36.18 6.90 7.68
C THR A 17 36.90 7.74 8.74
N GLY A 18 36.65 7.47 10.03
CA GLY A 18 37.11 8.31 11.15
C GLY A 18 36.29 9.58 11.36
N VAL A 19 35.38 9.91 10.43
CA VAL A 19 34.44 11.03 10.57
C VAL A 19 33.24 10.59 11.39
N ASN A 20 32.87 11.41 12.37
CA ASN A 20 31.70 11.19 13.21
C ASN A 20 30.70 12.32 13.03
N VAL A 21 29.41 11.99 13.05
CA VAL A 21 28.31 12.95 12.96
C VAL A 21 27.46 12.84 14.22
N THR A 22 27.07 13.99 14.78
CA THR A 22 26.15 14.02 15.92
C THR A 22 24.77 13.53 15.51
N LEU A 23 24.18 12.63 16.29
CA LEU A 23 22.84 12.11 16.02
C LEU A 23 21.82 13.26 15.98
N PRO A 24 21.11 13.45 14.85
CA PRO A 24 20.10 14.51 14.73
C PRO A 24 18.97 14.35 15.75
N SER A 25 18.44 15.47 16.23
CA SER A 25 17.36 15.50 17.25
C SER A 25 16.09 14.77 16.82
N VAL A 26 15.84 14.62 15.51
CA VAL A 26 14.69 13.88 14.98
C VAL A 26 14.69 12.40 15.40
N PHE A 27 15.85 11.79 15.65
CA PHE A 27 15.93 10.42 16.16
C PHE A 27 15.52 10.28 17.64
N ARG A 28 15.44 11.41 18.36
CA ARG A 28 14.96 11.48 19.75
C ARG A 28 13.48 11.87 19.83
N ALA A 29 12.80 12.04 18.70
CA ALA A 29 11.39 12.39 18.69
C ALA A 29 10.53 11.27 19.31
N PRO A 30 9.40 11.62 19.95
CA PRO A 30 8.48 10.64 20.51
C PRO A 30 7.90 9.72 19.44
N ILE A 31 7.93 8.41 19.70
CA ILE A 31 7.41 7.40 18.78
C ILE A 31 5.93 7.18 19.07
N ARG A 32 5.07 7.50 18.09
CA ARG A 32 3.60 7.39 18.17
C ARG A 32 3.06 6.55 17.02
N PRO A 33 2.96 5.22 17.19
CA PRO A 33 2.52 4.32 16.13
C PRO A 33 1.05 4.56 15.71
N ASP A 34 0.23 5.10 16.60
CA ASP A 34 -1.15 5.50 16.35
C ASP A 34 -1.23 6.62 15.30
N ILE A 35 -0.43 7.68 15.45
CA ILE A 35 -0.39 8.79 14.48
C ILE A 35 0.20 8.30 13.15
N VAL A 36 1.26 7.49 13.18
CA VAL A 36 1.85 6.92 11.96
C VAL A 36 0.81 6.08 11.22
N SER A 37 0.07 5.22 11.91
CA SER A 37 -0.98 4.38 11.32
C SER A 37 -2.13 5.20 10.74
N PHE A 38 -2.58 6.23 11.47
CA PHE A 38 -3.61 7.16 11.00
C PHE A 38 -3.17 7.88 9.72
N VAL A 39 -2.01 8.53 9.74
CA VAL A 39 -1.49 9.29 8.60
C VAL A 39 -1.25 8.37 7.41
N HIS A 40 -0.65 7.20 7.61
CA HIS A 40 -0.44 6.22 6.54
C HIS A 40 -1.76 5.75 5.92
N SER A 41 -2.77 5.47 6.73
CA SER A 41 -4.08 4.99 6.27
C SER A 41 -4.82 6.05 5.46
N GLU A 42 -4.82 7.30 5.91
CA GLU A 42 -5.45 8.40 5.18
C GLU A 42 -4.67 8.75 3.90
N MET A 43 -3.34 8.78 3.96
CA MET A 43 -2.50 9.12 2.81
C MET A 43 -2.59 8.06 1.71
N ARG A 44 -2.64 6.78 2.09
CA ARG A 44 -2.80 5.66 1.15
C ARG A 44 -4.15 5.69 0.41
N LYS A 45 -5.18 6.36 0.94
CA LYS A 45 -6.46 6.53 0.23
C LYS A 45 -6.32 7.49 -0.97
N ASN A 46 -5.37 8.43 -0.92
CA ASN A 46 -5.24 9.51 -1.91
C ASN A 46 -4.62 9.06 -3.24
N SER A 47 -3.93 7.92 -3.29
CA SER A 47 -3.40 7.36 -4.54
C SER A 47 -4.37 6.44 -5.28
N ARG A 48 -5.60 6.29 -4.77
CA ARG A 48 -6.60 5.39 -5.34
C ARG A 48 -7.29 6.02 -6.55
N GLN A 49 -7.54 5.22 -7.56
CA GLN A 49 -8.40 5.61 -8.69
C GLN A 49 -9.89 5.32 -8.35
N PRO A 50 -10.80 6.27 -8.67
CA PRO A 50 -12.24 6.03 -8.58
C PRO A 50 -12.69 4.84 -9.43
N TYR A 51 -13.71 4.13 -8.97
CA TYR A 51 -14.41 3.12 -9.75
C TYR A 51 -15.91 3.26 -9.52
N ALA A 52 -16.69 3.05 -10.58
CA ALA A 52 -18.14 3.09 -10.55
C ALA A 52 -18.72 2.13 -11.59
N VAL A 53 -19.96 1.68 -11.37
CA VAL A 53 -20.75 0.97 -12.38
C VAL A 53 -21.47 2.00 -13.26
N SER A 54 -21.81 1.62 -14.50
CA SER A 54 -22.58 2.49 -15.38
C SER A 54 -23.92 2.89 -14.74
N LYS A 55 -24.32 4.15 -14.88
CA LYS A 55 -25.61 4.68 -14.40
C LYS A 55 -26.80 3.92 -15.00
N TYR A 56 -26.65 3.46 -16.24
CA TYR A 56 -27.70 2.79 -17.02
C TYR A 56 -27.71 1.26 -16.86
N ALA A 57 -26.75 0.68 -16.14
CA ALA A 57 -26.70 -0.76 -15.93
C ALA A 57 -27.96 -1.26 -15.21
N GLY A 58 -28.65 -2.24 -15.82
CA GLY A 58 -29.90 -2.80 -15.32
C GLY A 58 -31.15 -1.94 -15.56
N HIS A 59 -31.01 -0.82 -16.28
CA HIS A 59 -32.09 0.13 -16.61
C HIS A 59 -32.34 0.33 -18.11
N GLN A 60 -31.57 -0.35 -18.98
CA GLN A 60 -31.72 -0.28 -20.44
C GLN A 60 -32.83 -1.20 -20.98
N THR A 61 -33.78 -1.60 -20.13
CA THR A 61 -34.87 -2.52 -20.50
C THR A 61 -36.20 -1.88 -20.14
N SER A 62 -37.16 -1.90 -21.07
CA SER A 62 -38.54 -1.52 -20.77
C SER A 62 -39.25 -2.67 -20.05
N ALA A 63 -39.71 -2.43 -18.84
CA ALA A 63 -40.37 -3.43 -18.01
C ALA A 63 -41.43 -2.78 -17.12
N GLU A 64 -42.51 -3.50 -16.88
CA GLU A 64 -43.65 -3.01 -16.10
C GLU A 64 -44.18 -4.11 -15.18
N SER A 65 -44.68 -3.74 -14.01
CA SER A 65 -45.29 -4.72 -13.12
C SER A 65 -46.63 -5.16 -13.69
N TRP A 66 -46.91 -6.46 -13.64
CA TRP A 66 -48.21 -6.98 -14.04
C TRP A 66 -49.30 -6.79 -12.97
N GLY A 67 -48.97 -6.18 -11.83
CA GLY A 67 -49.91 -5.98 -10.73
C GLY A 67 -50.34 -7.28 -10.06
N THR A 68 -51.53 -7.28 -9.48
CA THR A 68 -52.19 -8.44 -8.87
C THR A 68 -53.01 -9.24 -9.89
N GLY A 69 -53.56 -10.38 -9.48
CA GLY A 69 -54.45 -11.18 -10.33
C GLY A 69 -53.75 -12.17 -11.27
N ARG A 70 -52.42 -12.22 -11.22
CA ARG A 70 -51.61 -13.29 -11.82
C ARG A 70 -50.83 -13.94 -10.69
N ALA A 71 -50.73 -15.28 -10.67
CA ALA A 71 -50.04 -16.04 -9.62
C ALA A 71 -48.50 -15.88 -9.66
N VAL A 72 -48.02 -14.64 -9.68
CA VAL A 72 -46.63 -14.24 -9.81
C VAL A 72 -46.34 -13.01 -8.94
N ALA A 73 -45.09 -12.85 -8.51
CA ALA A 73 -44.66 -11.67 -7.76
C ALA A 73 -44.81 -10.37 -8.59
N ARG A 74 -45.12 -9.26 -7.89
CA ARG A 74 -45.42 -7.92 -8.45
C ARG A 74 -44.18 -7.14 -8.94
N ILE A 75 -43.13 -7.84 -9.35
CA ILE A 75 -41.89 -7.23 -9.84
C ILE A 75 -42.07 -6.80 -11.31
N PRO A 76 -41.46 -5.67 -11.74
CA PRO A 76 -41.46 -5.28 -13.14
C PRO A 76 -40.90 -6.39 -14.04
N ARG A 77 -41.64 -6.71 -15.11
CA ARG A 77 -41.30 -7.76 -16.07
C ARG A 77 -41.10 -7.19 -17.46
N VAL A 78 -40.14 -7.75 -18.19
CA VAL A 78 -39.82 -7.32 -19.56
C VAL A 78 -41.04 -7.58 -20.45
N ARG A 79 -41.45 -6.55 -21.21
CA ARG A 79 -42.59 -6.61 -22.14
C ARG A 79 -42.22 -7.39 -23.41
N GLY A 80 -43.22 -7.82 -24.18
CA GLY A 80 -43.05 -8.56 -25.44
C GLY A 80 -43.23 -10.07 -25.31
N GLY A 81 -42.83 -10.80 -26.35
CA GLY A 81 -42.96 -12.26 -26.47
C GLY A 81 -41.92 -12.84 -27.44
N GLY A 82 -41.92 -14.17 -27.61
CA GLY A 82 -41.08 -14.86 -28.61
C GLY A 82 -39.61 -15.03 -28.23
N THR A 83 -39.18 -14.60 -27.05
CA THR A 83 -37.80 -14.79 -26.56
C THR A 83 -37.79 -15.24 -25.10
N HIS A 84 -36.71 -15.94 -24.69
CA HIS A 84 -36.53 -16.36 -23.30
C HIS A 84 -36.54 -15.20 -22.29
N ARG A 85 -36.27 -13.96 -22.72
CA ARG A 85 -36.22 -12.80 -21.83
C ARG A 85 -37.61 -12.23 -21.50
N SER A 86 -38.60 -12.47 -22.34
CA SER A 86 -39.96 -11.93 -22.20
C SER A 86 -40.62 -12.45 -20.91
N GLY A 87 -41.28 -11.58 -20.15
CA GLY A 87 -41.93 -11.95 -18.89
C GLY A 87 -41.01 -12.20 -17.69
N GLN A 88 -39.68 -12.12 -17.85
CA GLN A 88 -38.73 -12.21 -16.73
C GLN A 88 -38.65 -10.91 -15.92
N GLY A 89 -38.29 -11.02 -14.64
CA GLY A 89 -38.08 -9.87 -13.76
C GLY A 89 -36.92 -8.96 -14.20
N ALA A 90 -37.09 -7.65 -13.97
CA ALA A 90 -36.14 -6.59 -14.30
C ALA A 90 -36.07 -5.52 -13.19
N PHE A 91 -35.13 -4.58 -13.33
CA PHE A 91 -34.81 -3.46 -12.43
C PHE A 91 -34.33 -3.81 -11.01
N GLY A 92 -35.01 -4.72 -10.32
CA GLY A 92 -34.72 -5.07 -8.93
C GLY A 92 -33.32 -5.65 -8.72
N ASN A 93 -32.74 -5.39 -7.55
CA ASN A 93 -31.43 -5.92 -7.14
C ASN A 93 -31.45 -7.44 -6.91
N MET A 94 -32.62 -8.01 -6.62
CA MET A 94 -32.85 -9.45 -6.54
C MET A 94 -33.06 -10.11 -7.92
N CYS A 95 -33.24 -9.33 -8.98
CA CYS A 95 -33.46 -9.86 -10.32
C CYS A 95 -32.13 -10.12 -11.03
N ARG A 96 -32.01 -11.30 -11.67
CA ARG A 96 -30.89 -11.58 -12.58
C ARG A 96 -30.87 -10.55 -13.72
N GLY A 97 -29.72 -9.89 -13.91
CA GLY A 97 -29.55 -8.83 -14.91
C GLY A 97 -30.22 -7.50 -14.54
N GLY A 98 -30.78 -7.37 -13.33
CA GLY A 98 -31.30 -6.12 -12.79
C GLY A 98 -30.18 -5.18 -12.31
N ARG A 99 -30.57 -4.03 -11.75
CA ARG A 99 -29.64 -3.05 -11.21
C ARG A 99 -29.25 -3.42 -9.79
N MET A 100 -27.97 -3.26 -9.45
CA MET A 100 -27.52 -3.46 -8.06
C MET A 100 -28.11 -2.44 -7.09
N PHE A 101 -28.26 -2.84 -5.83
CA PHE A 101 -28.58 -1.92 -4.74
C PHE A 101 -27.46 -0.89 -4.55
N ALA A 102 -27.84 0.37 -4.30
CA ALA A 102 -26.93 1.49 -4.06
C ALA A 102 -25.68 1.52 -4.98
N PRO A 103 -25.84 1.71 -6.31
CA PRO A 103 -24.72 1.63 -7.23
C PRO A 103 -23.59 2.61 -6.89
N THR A 104 -22.36 2.12 -6.93
CA THR A 104 -21.16 2.91 -6.66
C THR A 104 -21.09 4.14 -7.56
N LYS A 105 -20.75 5.28 -6.96
CA LYS A 105 -20.68 6.58 -7.64
C LYS A 105 -19.24 7.06 -7.75
N THR A 106 -18.94 7.78 -8.83
CA THR A 106 -17.62 8.37 -9.08
C THR A 106 -17.28 9.43 -8.01
N TRP A 107 -18.26 10.21 -7.55
CA TRP A 107 -18.10 11.27 -6.55
C TRP A 107 -18.06 10.77 -5.09
N ARG A 108 -17.85 9.46 -4.84
CA ARG A 108 -17.52 8.98 -3.49
C ARG A 108 -16.33 9.79 -2.96
N ARG A 109 -16.32 10.13 -1.67
CA ARG A 109 -15.19 10.84 -1.05
C ARG A 109 -13.97 9.91 -0.94
N TRP A 110 -13.20 9.77 -2.02
CA TRP A 110 -11.99 8.93 -2.11
C TRP A 110 -10.83 9.52 -1.32
N HIS A 111 -10.63 10.83 -1.45
CA HIS A 111 -9.49 11.54 -0.90
C HIS A 111 -9.74 12.01 0.54
N ARG A 112 -8.64 12.16 1.28
CA ARG A 112 -8.60 12.50 2.69
C ARG A 112 -7.48 13.51 2.93
N ARG A 113 -7.86 14.67 3.46
CA ARG A 113 -6.92 15.73 3.84
C ARG A 113 -6.33 15.40 5.21
N ILE A 114 -5.05 15.66 5.37
CA ILE A 114 -4.31 15.45 6.61
C ILE A 114 -3.59 16.76 6.95
N ASN A 115 -3.63 17.15 8.22
CA ASN A 115 -2.94 18.33 8.71
C ASN A 115 -1.44 18.21 8.45
N ILE A 116 -0.81 19.33 8.06
CA ILE A 116 0.63 19.36 7.75
C ILE A 116 1.45 18.95 8.98
N ASN A 117 1.07 19.45 10.17
CA ASN A 117 1.75 19.11 11.42
C ASN A 117 1.65 17.62 11.76
N GLN A 118 0.50 16.99 11.53
CA GLN A 118 0.35 15.53 11.72
C GLN A 118 1.22 14.73 10.76
N ARG A 119 1.34 15.18 9.49
CA ARG A 119 2.24 14.54 8.51
C ARG A 119 3.70 14.66 8.93
N ARG A 120 4.12 15.85 9.34
CA ARG A 120 5.49 16.09 9.85
C ARG A 120 5.77 15.25 11.10
N TYR A 121 4.83 15.20 12.03
CA TYR A 121 4.96 14.41 13.26
C TYR A 121 5.06 12.91 12.98
N ALA A 122 4.23 12.37 12.08
CA ALA A 122 4.33 10.97 11.64
C ALA A 122 5.70 10.66 11.01
N LEU A 123 6.25 11.59 10.23
CA LEU A 123 7.59 11.46 9.64
C LEU A 123 8.67 11.45 10.73
N CYS A 124 8.64 12.37 11.68
CA CYS A 124 9.56 12.39 12.82
C CYS A 124 9.50 11.10 13.64
N SER A 125 8.28 10.63 13.96
CA SER A 125 8.09 9.36 14.66
C SER A 125 8.61 8.16 13.88
N ALA A 126 8.50 8.16 12.55
CA ALA A 126 9.02 7.09 11.71
C ALA A 126 10.54 7.07 11.69
N ILE A 127 11.19 8.24 11.54
CA ILE A 127 12.65 8.38 11.57
C ILE A 127 13.22 7.97 12.94
N ALA A 128 12.60 8.42 14.03
CA ALA A 128 12.98 7.99 15.38
C ALA A 128 12.91 6.47 15.53
N ALA A 129 11.85 5.83 15.03
CA ALA A 129 11.71 4.39 15.09
C ALA A 129 12.77 3.64 14.25
N THR A 130 13.23 4.20 13.13
CA THR A 130 14.30 3.58 12.32
C THR A 130 15.68 3.63 13.00
N GLY A 131 15.88 4.50 13.98
CA GLY A 131 17.11 4.54 14.78
C GLY A 131 17.16 3.49 15.89
N ILE A 132 16.08 2.71 16.12
CA ILE A 132 16.01 1.72 17.20
C ILE A 132 16.15 0.30 16.61
N PRO A 133 17.26 -0.42 16.85
CA PRO A 133 17.50 -1.75 16.29
C PRO A 133 16.35 -2.74 16.56
N ALA A 134 15.81 -2.75 17.78
CA ALA A 134 14.71 -3.64 18.16
C ALA A 134 13.46 -3.45 17.29
N LEU A 135 13.11 -2.20 16.95
CA LEU A 135 11.95 -1.92 16.10
C LEU A 135 12.21 -2.33 14.64
N VAL A 136 13.43 -2.11 14.14
CA VAL A 136 13.83 -2.52 12.78
C VAL A 136 13.85 -4.04 12.64
N MET A 137 14.39 -4.76 13.63
CA MET A 137 14.34 -6.22 13.69
C MET A 137 12.92 -6.76 13.81
N SER A 138 12.06 -6.15 14.63
CA SER A 138 10.66 -6.56 14.78
C SER A 138 9.85 -6.44 13.48
N LYS A 139 10.21 -5.48 12.62
CA LYS A 139 9.65 -5.35 11.27
C LYS A 139 10.04 -6.54 10.38
N GLY A 140 11.14 -7.20 10.71
CA GLY A 140 11.70 -8.37 10.06
C GLY A 140 12.82 -8.04 9.06
N HIS A 141 13.50 -6.90 9.18
CA HIS A 141 14.74 -6.65 8.43
C HIS A 141 15.88 -7.47 9.04
N ARG A 142 16.82 -7.92 8.19
CA ARG A 142 18.05 -8.60 8.63
C ARG A 142 19.15 -7.57 8.85
N ILE A 143 19.39 -7.22 10.11
CA ILE A 143 20.38 -6.22 10.54
C ILE A 143 21.31 -6.80 11.63
N GLU A 144 21.41 -8.11 11.73
CA GLU A 144 22.21 -8.80 12.74
C GLU A 144 23.71 -8.57 12.54
N GLU A 145 24.15 -8.45 11.28
CA GLU A 145 25.54 -8.23 10.91
C GLU A 145 25.87 -6.75 10.68
N THR A 146 24.87 -5.87 10.52
CA THR A 146 25.15 -4.45 10.24
C THR A 146 25.81 -3.77 11.43
N GLN A 147 26.89 -3.03 11.18
CA GLN A 147 27.75 -2.45 12.20
C GLN A 147 27.05 -1.44 13.12
N GLU A 148 26.17 -0.60 12.56
CA GLU A 148 25.47 0.45 13.29
C GLU A 148 24.10 0.80 12.69
N VAL A 149 23.18 1.25 13.55
CA VAL A 149 21.87 1.80 13.16
C VAL A 149 21.70 3.12 13.93
N PRO A 150 21.46 4.27 13.25
CA PRO A 150 21.36 4.45 11.80
C PRO A 150 22.69 4.24 11.06
N LEU A 151 22.65 3.57 9.90
CA LEU A 151 23.82 3.39 9.03
C LEU A 151 24.06 4.66 8.20
N VAL A 152 25.23 5.27 8.34
CA VAL A 152 25.64 6.47 7.59
C VAL A 152 26.84 6.12 6.71
N VAL A 153 26.74 6.41 5.42
CA VAL A 153 27.78 6.11 4.42
C VAL A 153 28.26 7.41 3.77
N CYS A 154 29.50 7.42 3.31
CA CYS A 154 30.12 8.58 2.65
C CYS A 154 29.41 9.00 1.36
N ASP A 155 29.59 10.26 0.96
CA ASP A 155 28.90 10.84 -0.21
C ASP A 155 29.29 10.19 -1.55
N LYS A 156 30.40 9.45 -1.62
CA LYS A 156 30.82 8.73 -2.83
C LYS A 156 29.78 7.72 -3.32
N VAL A 157 28.90 7.22 -2.45
CA VAL A 157 27.78 6.34 -2.86
C VAL A 157 26.87 7.03 -3.89
N GLN A 158 26.71 8.36 -3.80
CA GLN A 158 25.87 9.13 -4.70
C GLN A 158 26.41 9.18 -6.14
N GLU A 159 27.72 8.93 -6.32
CA GLU A 159 28.41 8.98 -7.61
C GLU A 159 28.40 7.64 -8.36
N PHE A 160 27.86 6.57 -7.78
CA PHE A 160 27.82 5.25 -8.40
C PHE A 160 27.08 5.27 -9.74
N LYS A 161 27.73 4.76 -10.79
CA LYS A 161 27.16 4.69 -12.15
C LYS A 161 26.69 3.29 -12.51
N LYS A 162 27.26 2.26 -11.88
CA LYS A 162 26.97 0.85 -12.19
C LYS A 162 26.31 0.15 -11.02
N THR A 163 25.30 -0.67 -11.32
CA THR A 163 24.63 -1.51 -10.32
C THR A 163 25.58 -2.51 -9.65
N LYS A 164 26.65 -2.93 -10.34
CA LYS A 164 27.71 -3.78 -9.76
C LYS A 164 28.39 -3.11 -8.56
N GLU A 165 28.63 -1.80 -8.62
CA GLU A 165 29.22 -1.02 -7.52
C GLU A 165 28.27 -0.99 -6.33
N ALA A 166 26.99 -0.68 -6.56
CA ALA A 166 25.97 -0.67 -5.50
C ALA A 166 25.77 -2.04 -4.83
N VAL A 167 25.80 -3.13 -5.61
CA VAL A 167 25.74 -4.51 -5.08
C VAL A 167 26.97 -4.83 -4.24
N SER A 168 28.16 -4.44 -4.69
CA SER A 168 29.40 -4.64 -3.93
C SER A 168 29.35 -3.89 -2.60
N SER A 169 28.93 -2.63 -2.61
CA SER A 169 28.77 -1.80 -1.41
C SER A 169 27.72 -2.36 -0.44
N SER A 170 26.60 -2.89 -0.94
CA SER A 170 25.59 -3.52 -0.09
C SER A 170 26.08 -4.79 0.62
N LYS A 171 27.04 -5.50 0.01
CA LYS A 171 27.69 -6.67 0.61
C LYS A 171 28.71 -6.28 1.67
N THR A 172 29.54 -5.28 1.40
CA THR A 172 30.54 -4.79 2.36
C THR A 172 29.90 -4.16 3.59
N LEU A 173 28.77 -3.45 3.42
CA LEU A 173 27.96 -2.89 4.51
C LEU A 173 27.08 -3.92 5.23
N GLN A 174 27.19 -5.21 4.90
CA GLN A 174 26.43 -6.31 5.51
C GLN A 174 24.89 -6.18 5.41
N ALA A 175 24.39 -5.38 4.46
CA ALA A 175 22.96 -5.21 4.17
C ALA A 175 22.42 -6.25 3.16
N TRP A 176 23.30 -7.02 2.53
CA TRP A 176 22.94 -7.97 1.47
C TRP A 176 21.97 -9.08 1.93
N ASN A 177 22.06 -9.49 3.19
CA ASN A 177 21.18 -10.52 3.75
C ASN A 177 19.69 -10.14 3.69
N ASP A 178 19.35 -8.85 3.85
CA ASP A 178 17.97 -8.38 3.73
C ASP A 178 17.51 -8.36 2.26
N ILE A 179 18.41 -8.03 1.33
CA ILE A 179 18.15 -8.12 -0.12
C ILE A 179 17.90 -9.57 -0.53
N GLN A 180 18.72 -10.52 -0.05
CA GLN A 180 18.52 -11.95 -0.30
C GLN A 180 17.17 -12.45 0.24
N LYS A 181 16.74 -11.93 1.41
CA LYS A 181 15.39 -12.18 1.95
C LYS A 181 14.30 -11.66 1.02
N VAL A 182 14.49 -10.50 0.37
CA VAL A 182 13.56 -10.00 -0.67
C VAL A 182 13.51 -10.94 -1.87
N TYR A 183 14.66 -11.42 -2.37
CA TYR A 183 14.71 -12.39 -3.47
C TYR A 183 13.92 -13.65 -3.15
N ASN A 184 14.14 -14.24 -1.96
CA ASN A 184 13.47 -15.46 -1.52
C ASN A 184 11.96 -15.27 -1.27
N SER A 185 11.52 -14.03 -1.00
CA SER A 185 10.11 -13.71 -0.77
C SER A 185 9.27 -13.55 -2.04
N LYS A 186 9.90 -13.54 -3.22
CA LYS A 186 9.21 -13.33 -4.50
C LYS A 186 8.26 -14.48 -4.77
N ARG A 187 6.96 -14.19 -4.80
CA ARG A 187 5.91 -15.19 -5.07
C ARG A 187 4.74 -14.60 -5.84
N PHE A 188 3.87 -15.47 -6.35
CA PHE A 188 2.63 -15.05 -6.98
C PHE A 188 1.61 -14.56 -5.95
N ARG A 189 0.86 -13.52 -6.31
CA ARG A 189 -0.25 -13.01 -5.50
C ARG A 189 -1.42 -13.99 -5.52
N ALA A 190 -1.97 -14.32 -4.37
CA ALA A 190 -3.19 -15.11 -4.27
C ALA A 190 -4.41 -14.33 -4.81
N GLY A 191 -5.35 -15.05 -5.44
CA GLY A 191 -6.65 -14.51 -5.87
C GLY A 191 -6.63 -13.65 -7.15
N LYS A 192 -7.66 -12.81 -7.29
CA LYS A 192 -7.99 -12.06 -8.52
C LYS A 192 -7.01 -10.92 -8.86
N GLY A 193 -6.07 -10.58 -7.96
CA GLY A 193 -5.06 -9.54 -8.23
C GLY A 193 -4.16 -9.87 -9.44
N LYS A 194 -3.99 -11.16 -9.75
CA LYS A 194 -3.23 -11.62 -10.92
C LYS A 194 -3.82 -11.16 -12.25
N MET A 195 -5.15 -11.01 -12.32
CA MET A 195 -5.88 -10.51 -13.48
C MET A 195 -5.92 -8.98 -13.55
N ARG A 196 -5.43 -8.28 -12.51
CA ARG A 196 -5.48 -6.82 -12.38
C ARG A 196 -4.07 -6.22 -12.28
N ASN A 197 -3.16 -6.68 -13.16
CA ASN A 197 -1.77 -6.22 -13.28
C ASN A 197 -0.95 -6.24 -11.98
N ARG A 198 -1.29 -7.11 -11.02
CA ARG A 198 -0.62 -7.24 -9.71
C ARG A 198 -0.23 -8.68 -9.43
N ARG A 199 0.41 -9.32 -10.41
CA ARG A 199 0.67 -10.76 -10.44
C ARG A 199 1.68 -11.22 -9.41
N ARG A 200 2.77 -10.48 -9.18
CA ARG A 200 3.84 -10.83 -8.24
C ARG A 200 3.80 -9.94 -6.99
N ILE A 201 4.27 -10.49 -5.88
CA ILE A 201 4.51 -9.78 -4.63
C ILE A 201 5.90 -10.13 -4.10
N MET A 202 6.50 -9.20 -3.38
CA MET A 202 7.78 -9.36 -2.70
C MET A 202 7.81 -8.49 -1.44
N ARG A 203 8.69 -8.82 -0.51
CA ARG A 203 8.99 -8.02 0.67
C ARG A 203 9.63 -6.68 0.26
N ARG A 204 9.52 -5.65 1.11
CA ARG A 204 10.31 -4.41 0.97
C ARG A 204 11.68 -4.64 1.60
N GLY A 205 12.74 -4.24 0.89
CA GLY A 205 14.12 -4.29 1.37
C GLY A 205 14.50 -3.02 2.13
N PRO A 206 15.81 -2.80 2.35
CA PRO A 206 16.34 -1.55 2.87
C PRO A 206 16.03 -0.36 1.93
#